data_AF-A0A127PWF5-F1
#
_entry.id   AF-A0A127PWF5-F1
#
_cell.length_a   1.000
_cell.length_b   1.000
_cell.length_c   1.000
_cell.angle_alpha   90.00
_cell.angle_beta   90.00
_cell.angle_gamma   90.00
#
_symmetry.space_group_name_H-M   'P 1'
#
loop_
_entity.id
_entity.type
_entity.pdbx_description
1 polymer ?
#
loop_
_entity_poly.entity_id
_entity_poly.type
_entity_poly.pdbx_seq_one_letter_code
_entity_poly.pdbx_strand_id
1 'polypeptide(L)'
;MLTASYNQDIGTVRDVKIRRLRSVEPQSLPQVNAISGIGLEGDMHADPLSPRQVLLASTSAYESFDLNPNSLRENLLLDADVSRLKSGGVLCIGSSVALWLMFQCEACGHLNVQKADLSKVIGNQRGMLSRVLRGGEIRPGDRVRYFELLMPSWSLDWRDRIRMILSSMPSGQVVEYKQLARIAGVPSGYCRVFPRVLKEMGTGYSSKAVSVRSQSTRPRWLGSELFNVSTNFIDGVSEIRSTPHHVTPHLENKMQKEDNTYAQVKHQMTKSLSDSGRTEDALNFGAVNVLLTKGRSLKNDTAQNFNPKPYPEVSDALPSDYDSWLS
;
A
#
# COMPACT_ATOMS: atom_id res chain seq x y z
N MET A 1 3.72 20.59 7.43
CA MET A 1 3.77 20.28 5.98
C MET A 1 4.73 19.12 5.80
N LEU A 2 4.25 17.95 5.40
CA LEU A 2 5.13 16.86 4.94
C LEU A 2 5.66 17.29 3.56
N THR A 3 6.89 17.74 3.49
CA THR A 3 7.57 18.01 2.22
C THR A 3 7.80 16.67 1.52
N ALA A 4 7.21 16.47 0.34
CA ALA A 4 7.47 15.32 -0.51
C ALA A 4 8.96 15.25 -0.81
N SER A 5 9.68 14.33 -0.15
CA SER A 5 11.13 14.25 -0.17
C SER A 5 11.71 13.73 -1.49
N TYR A 6 10.86 13.29 -2.42
CA TYR A 6 11.28 12.76 -3.72
C TYR A 6 10.11 12.81 -4.72
N ASN A 7 10.27 13.56 -5.81
CA ASN A 7 9.36 13.58 -6.96
C ASN A 7 10.17 13.21 -8.19
N GLN A 8 9.88 12.06 -8.81
CA GLN A 8 10.59 11.61 -10.00
C GLN A 8 9.61 11.08 -11.06
N ASP A 9 9.83 11.46 -12.32
CA ASP A 9 9.32 10.74 -13.48
C ASP A 9 10.00 9.36 -13.51
N ILE A 10 9.23 8.29 -13.26
CA ILE A 10 9.77 6.93 -13.12
C ILE A 10 9.53 6.03 -14.33
N GLY A 11 8.66 6.43 -15.26
CA GLY A 11 8.37 5.63 -16.45
C GLY A 11 7.06 5.99 -17.13
N THR A 12 6.52 5.05 -17.90
CA THR A 12 5.24 5.17 -18.59
C THR A 12 4.38 3.93 -18.42
N VAL A 13 3.06 4.09 -18.60
CA VAL A 13 2.12 2.98 -18.73
C VAL A 13 2.36 2.28 -20.06
N ARG A 14 2.56 0.97 -20.04
CA ARG A 14 2.77 0.15 -21.24
C ARG A 14 1.51 -0.56 -21.68
N ASP A 15 0.69 -1.01 -20.73
CA ASP A 15 -0.60 -1.62 -21.01
C ASP A 15 -1.57 -1.37 -19.87
N VAL A 16 -2.86 -1.36 -20.22
CA VAL A 16 -3.98 -1.13 -19.31
C VAL A 16 -4.98 -2.26 -19.51
N LYS A 17 -5.29 -2.98 -18.45
CA LYS A 17 -6.10 -4.19 -18.49
C LYS A 17 -7.19 -4.16 -17.44
N ILE A 18 -8.34 -4.70 -17.82
CA ILE A 18 -9.39 -5.05 -16.86
C ILE A 18 -9.72 -6.53 -16.95
N ARG A 19 -10.21 -7.06 -15.85
CA ARG A 19 -10.76 -8.40 -15.75
C ARG A 19 -12.20 -8.31 -15.31
N ARG A 20 -13.14 -8.53 -16.23
CA ARG A 20 -14.57 -8.38 -15.93
C ARG A 20 -15.13 -9.50 -15.05
N LEU A 21 -14.62 -10.72 -15.24
CA LEU A 21 -15.08 -11.92 -14.54
C LEU A 21 -13.88 -12.74 -14.08
N ARG A 22 -14.09 -13.53 -13.03
CA ARG A 22 -13.03 -14.36 -12.48
C ARG A 22 -12.59 -15.48 -13.42
N SER A 23 -13.47 -16.03 -14.23
CA SER A 23 -13.10 -17.11 -15.15
C SER A 23 -12.36 -16.61 -16.39
N VAL A 24 -12.27 -15.29 -16.62
CA VAL A 24 -11.65 -14.74 -17.82
C VAL A 24 -10.27 -14.18 -17.52
N GLU A 25 -9.40 -14.23 -18.53
CA GLU A 25 -8.11 -13.56 -18.49
C GLU A 25 -8.27 -12.03 -18.60
N PRO A 26 -7.31 -11.25 -18.06
CA PRO A 26 -7.29 -9.80 -18.24
C PRO A 26 -7.28 -9.43 -19.74
N GLN A 27 -8.08 -8.43 -20.08
CA GLN A 27 -8.17 -7.90 -21.44
C GLN A 27 -7.52 -6.52 -21.51
N SER A 28 -6.58 -6.35 -22.43
CA SER A 28 -5.98 -5.05 -22.75
C SER A 28 -7.00 -4.11 -23.39
N LEU A 29 -6.94 -2.84 -23.00
CA LEU A 29 -7.80 -1.77 -23.47
C LEU A 29 -6.96 -0.60 -23.98
N PRO A 30 -7.44 0.15 -24.99
CA PRO A 30 -6.78 1.38 -25.42
C PRO A 30 -6.82 2.47 -24.34
N GLN A 31 -7.78 2.39 -23.42
CA GLN A 31 -7.93 3.29 -22.28
C GLN A 31 -8.85 2.66 -21.22
N VAL A 32 -8.75 3.13 -19.97
CA VAL A 32 -9.69 2.78 -18.89
C VAL A 32 -9.95 4.01 -18.01
N ASN A 33 -11.15 4.08 -17.43
CA ASN A 33 -11.45 5.08 -16.42
C ASN A 33 -11.14 4.54 -15.02
N ALA A 34 -10.31 5.25 -14.26
CA ALA A 34 -10.09 5.02 -12.84
C ALA A 34 -11.16 5.79 -12.04
N ILE A 35 -11.86 5.10 -11.15
CA ILE A 35 -12.92 5.67 -10.32
C ILE A 35 -12.39 5.84 -8.90
N SER A 36 -12.41 7.09 -8.41
CA SER A 36 -11.88 7.44 -7.08
C SER A 36 -12.53 6.58 -5.99
N GLY A 37 -11.67 6.04 -5.14
CA GLY A 37 -12.07 5.19 -4.03
C GLY A 37 -12.67 3.86 -4.43
N ILE A 38 -12.71 3.47 -5.71
CA ILE A 38 -13.37 2.23 -6.18
C ILE A 38 -12.39 1.31 -6.92
N GLY A 39 -11.67 1.81 -7.93
CA GLY A 39 -10.81 0.99 -8.80
C GLY A 39 -10.97 1.32 -10.27
N LEU A 40 -10.65 0.38 -11.15
CA LEU A 40 -10.84 0.57 -12.60
C LEU A 40 -12.27 0.21 -13.02
N GLU A 41 -12.87 1.02 -13.86
CA GLU A 41 -14.22 0.81 -14.37
C GLU A 41 -14.34 -0.55 -15.08
N GLY A 42 -15.33 -1.35 -14.66
CA GLY A 42 -15.60 -2.68 -15.21
C GLY A 42 -14.65 -3.79 -14.75
N ASP A 43 -13.67 -3.49 -13.89
CA ASP A 43 -12.82 -4.51 -13.28
C ASP A 43 -13.51 -5.19 -12.10
N MET A 44 -13.37 -6.51 -11.98
CA MET A 44 -13.96 -7.31 -10.91
C MET A 44 -13.38 -7.00 -9.52
N HIS A 45 -12.21 -6.37 -9.45
CA HIS A 45 -11.55 -5.97 -8.22
C HIS A 45 -11.89 -4.52 -7.81
N ALA A 46 -12.75 -3.84 -8.56
CA ALA A 46 -13.34 -2.56 -8.18
C ALA A 46 -14.19 -2.72 -6.90
N ASP A 47 -13.63 -2.29 -5.77
CA ASP A 47 -14.23 -2.47 -4.46
C ASP A 47 -13.83 -1.30 -3.53
N PRO A 48 -14.80 -0.49 -3.04
CA PRO A 48 -14.51 0.65 -2.20
C PRO A 48 -13.90 0.28 -0.85
N LEU A 49 -14.09 -0.94 -0.38
CA LEU A 49 -13.59 -1.40 0.92
C LEU A 49 -12.27 -2.18 0.80
N SER A 50 -11.80 -2.47 -0.41
CA SER A 50 -10.58 -3.25 -0.61
C SER A 50 -9.35 -2.35 -0.78
N PRO A 51 -8.21 -2.65 -0.16
CA PRO A 51 -6.95 -1.99 -0.50
C PRO A 51 -6.37 -2.44 -1.84
N ARG A 52 -7.02 -3.39 -2.54
CA ARG A 52 -6.52 -4.08 -3.75
C ARG A 52 -7.23 -3.64 -5.02
N GLN A 53 -7.43 -2.33 -5.22
CA GLN A 53 -8.26 -1.82 -6.32
C GLN A 53 -7.56 -1.87 -7.68
N VAL A 54 -6.24 -1.66 -7.70
CA VAL A 54 -5.43 -1.70 -8.92
C VAL A 54 -4.11 -2.41 -8.61
N LEU A 55 -3.79 -3.46 -9.38
CA LEU A 55 -2.49 -4.13 -9.35
C LEU A 55 -1.56 -3.55 -10.42
N LEU A 56 -0.38 -3.08 -9.99
CA LEU A 56 0.69 -2.60 -10.85
C LEU A 56 1.77 -3.68 -11.00
N ALA A 57 2.29 -3.90 -12.20
CA ALA A 57 3.45 -4.76 -12.43
C ALA A 57 4.49 -4.08 -13.34
N SER A 58 5.74 -4.52 -13.23
CA SER A 58 6.84 -4.06 -14.09
C SER A 58 6.97 -4.92 -15.34
N THR A 59 7.27 -4.30 -16.48
CA THR A 59 7.73 -5.01 -17.69
C THR A 59 8.93 -5.91 -17.40
N SER A 60 9.90 -5.41 -16.62
CA SER A 60 11.11 -6.15 -16.25
C SER A 60 10.84 -7.43 -15.46
N ALA A 61 9.69 -7.56 -14.77
CA ALA A 61 9.32 -8.80 -14.10
C ALA A 61 8.98 -9.91 -15.11
N TYR A 62 8.35 -9.56 -16.23
CA TYR A 62 8.05 -10.51 -17.30
C TYR A 62 9.32 -11.03 -17.96
N GLU A 63 10.30 -10.15 -18.20
CA GLU A 63 11.61 -10.51 -18.74
C GLU A 63 12.42 -11.37 -17.76
N SER A 64 12.50 -10.95 -16.49
CA SER A 64 13.32 -11.62 -15.47
C SER A 64 12.86 -13.05 -15.18
N PHE A 65 11.56 -13.32 -15.29
CA PHE A 65 10.98 -14.63 -15.01
C PHE A 65 10.48 -15.35 -16.25
N ASP A 66 10.71 -14.83 -17.45
CA ASP A 66 10.25 -15.42 -18.72
C ASP A 66 8.76 -15.81 -18.65
N LEU A 67 7.92 -14.80 -18.42
CA LEU A 67 6.48 -14.98 -18.21
C LEU A 67 5.70 -14.69 -19.50
N ASN A 68 4.66 -15.49 -19.74
CA ASN A 68 3.69 -15.18 -20.78
C ASN A 68 2.92 -13.89 -20.43
N PRO A 69 2.46 -13.10 -21.41
CA PRO A 69 1.61 -11.95 -21.15
C PRO A 69 0.43 -12.31 -20.24
N ASN A 70 0.09 -11.41 -19.31
CA ASN A 70 -1.00 -11.56 -18.34
C ASN A 70 -0.78 -12.62 -17.25
N SER A 71 0.36 -13.33 -17.21
CA SER A 71 0.67 -14.26 -16.11
C SER A 71 0.60 -13.57 -14.75
N LEU A 72 0.89 -12.27 -14.66
CA LEU A 72 0.76 -11.53 -13.40
C LEU A 72 -0.66 -11.01 -13.11
N ARG A 73 -1.54 -10.99 -14.11
CA ARG A 73 -2.90 -10.47 -14.00
C ARG A 73 -2.98 -9.04 -13.45
N GLU A 74 -1.96 -8.24 -13.76
CA GLU A 74 -1.91 -6.82 -13.45
C GLU A 74 -3.00 -6.05 -14.19
N ASN A 75 -3.42 -4.94 -13.58
CA ASN A 75 -4.25 -3.95 -14.24
C ASN A 75 -3.39 -2.97 -15.04
N LEU A 76 -2.27 -2.53 -14.48
CA LEU A 76 -1.36 -1.60 -15.14
C LEU A 76 0.02 -2.25 -15.26
N LEU A 77 0.49 -2.39 -16.50
CA LEU A 77 1.86 -2.77 -16.79
C LEU A 77 2.68 -1.49 -17.00
N LEU A 78 3.72 -1.30 -16.19
CA LEU A 78 4.54 -0.10 -16.20
C LEU A 78 5.96 -0.43 -16.66
N ASP A 79 6.57 0.49 -17.40
CA ASP A 79 8.02 0.51 -17.62
C ASP A 79 8.71 1.28 -16.51
N ALA A 80 8.56 0.75 -15.30
CA ALA A 80 9.15 1.25 -14.07
C ALA A 80 9.28 0.08 -13.09
N ASP A 81 10.28 0.10 -12.21
CA ASP A 81 10.44 -0.92 -11.16
C ASP A 81 9.46 -0.68 -10.00
N VAL A 82 8.33 -1.38 -10.01
CA VAL A 82 7.30 -1.27 -8.97
C VAL A 82 7.66 -2.02 -7.69
N SER A 83 8.64 -2.93 -7.76
CA SER A 83 9.05 -3.77 -6.62
C SER A 83 9.77 -2.97 -5.52
N ARG A 84 10.27 -1.78 -5.87
CA ARG A 84 10.94 -0.83 -4.97
C ARG A 84 10.02 0.26 -4.44
N LEU A 85 8.81 0.38 -4.97
CA LEU A 85 7.89 1.41 -4.51
C LEU A 85 7.46 1.12 -3.07
N LYS A 86 7.33 2.19 -2.29
CA LYS A 86 6.98 2.11 -0.87
C LYS A 86 5.49 2.34 -0.65
N SER A 87 4.97 1.62 0.33
CA SER A 87 3.64 1.86 0.88
C SER A 87 3.51 3.27 1.44
N GLY A 88 2.37 3.91 1.23
CA GLY A 88 2.15 5.32 1.56
C GLY A 88 2.64 6.29 0.46
N GLY A 89 3.25 5.76 -0.60
CA GLY A 89 3.56 6.54 -1.77
C GLY A 89 2.33 6.88 -2.61
N VAL A 90 2.47 7.90 -3.44
CA VAL A 90 1.49 8.28 -4.46
C VAL A 90 2.11 8.16 -5.83
N LEU A 91 1.40 7.50 -6.73
CA LEU A 91 1.77 7.35 -8.12
C LEU A 91 0.77 8.14 -8.97
N CYS A 92 1.26 9.20 -9.60
CA CYS A 92 0.46 10.04 -10.49
C CYS A 92 0.64 9.55 -11.92
N ILE A 93 -0.48 9.30 -12.62
CA ILE A 93 -0.51 8.80 -13.99
C ILE A 93 -1.20 9.83 -14.88
N GLY A 94 -0.53 10.18 -15.99
CA GLY A 94 -1.04 11.16 -16.93
C GLY A 94 -1.28 12.52 -16.24
N SER A 95 -2.38 13.18 -16.56
CA SER A 95 -2.72 14.52 -16.06
C SER A 95 -3.58 14.52 -14.80
N SER A 96 -4.34 13.45 -14.55
CA SER A 96 -5.45 13.48 -13.57
C SER A 96 -5.38 12.38 -12.53
N VAL A 97 -4.88 11.18 -12.87
CA VAL A 97 -5.01 10.03 -11.98
C VAL A 97 -3.94 10.04 -10.90
N ALA A 98 -4.34 9.73 -9.67
CA ALA A 98 -3.44 9.53 -8.54
C ALA A 98 -3.79 8.23 -7.80
N LEU A 99 -2.79 7.39 -7.57
CA LEU A 99 -2.92 6.10 -6.90
C LEU A 99 -2.18 6.12 -5.56
N TRP A 100 -2.83 5.71 -4.48
CA TRP A 100 -2.21 5.44 -3.19
C TRP A 100 -1.62 4.03 -3.20
N LEU A 101 -0.30 3.92 -3.05
CA LEU A 101 0.38 2.64 -2.96
C LEU A 101 0.15 2.01 -1.59
N MET A 102 -0.46 0.82 -1.59
CA MET A 102 -0.87 0.12 -0.38
C MET A 102 0.22 -0.84 0.08
N PHE A 103 0.50 -1.90 -0.66
CA PHE A 103 1.54 -2.88 -0.29
C PHE A 103 1.86 -3.78 -1.47
N GLN A 104 3.03 -4.42 -1.41
CA GLN A 104 3.42 -5.42 -2.41
C GLN A 104 2.41 -6.57 -2.42
N CYS A 105 1.94 -6.95 -3.60
CA CYS A 105 1.03 -8.07 -3.80
C CYS A 105 1.77 -9.35 -3.44
N GLU A 106 1.20 -10.13 -2.53
CA GLU A 106 1.87 -11.34 -2.09
C GLU A 106 1.80 -12.42 -3.18
N ALA A 107 2.91 -13.11 -3.37
CA ALA A 107 3.01 -14.20 -4.32
C ALA A 107 2.24 -15.42 -3.78
N CYS A 108 1.22 -15.86 -4.51
CA CYS A 108 0.36 -16.98 -4.10
C CYS A 108 0.52 -18.19 -5.03
N GLY A 109 0.05 -19.36 -4.58
CA GLY A 109 0.14 -20.62 -5.34
C GLY A 109 -0.45 -20.56 -6.75
N HIS A 110 -1.40 -19.67 -7.02
CA HIS A 110 -1.98 -19.45 -8.35
C HIS A 110 -0.93 -19.14 -9.42
N LEU A 111 0.20 -18.54 -9.03
CA LEU A 111 1.32 -18.24 -9.94
C LEU A 111 2.03 -19.49 -10.42
N ASN A 112 1.98 -20.56 -9.65
CA ASN A 112 2.65 -21.81 -9.99
C ASN A 112 1.98 -22.52 -11.17
N VAL A 113 0.72 -22.17 -11.49
CA VAL A 113 0.02 -22.60 -12.71
C VAL A 113 0.70 -22.01 -13.96
N GLN A 114 1.26 -20.80 -13.85
CA GLN A 114 1.94 -20.12 -14.95
C GLN A 114 3.37 -20.63 -15.12
N LYS A 115 4.08 -20.82 -14.00
CA LYS A 115 5.45 -21.33 -13.98
C LYS A 115 5.73 -21.98 -12.62
N ALA A 116 6.24 -23.21 -12.62
CA ALA A 116 6.50 -23.95 -11.39
C ALA A 116 7.37 -23.14 -10.41
N ASP A 117 7.01 -23.20 -9.13
CA ASP A 117 7.68 -22.50 -8.02
C ASP A 117 7.80 -20.97 -8.15
N LEU A 118 7.12 -20.33 -9.12
CA LEU A 118 7.18 -18.88 -9.32
C LEU A 118 6.83 -18.10 -8.06
N SER A 119 5.85 -18.58 -7.29
CA SER A 119 5.45 -17.97 -6.02
C SER A 119 6.57 -17.89 -4.97
N LYS A 120 7.57 -18.77 -5.03
CA LYS A 120 8.70 -18.80 -4.09
C LYS A 120 9.82 -17.84 -4.48
N VAL A 121 9.91 -17.48 -5.76
CA VAL A 121 11.06 -16.74 -6.31
C VAL A 121 10.70 -15.31 -6.74
N ILE A 122 9.45 -15.04 -7.10
CA ILE A 122 9.05 -13.74 -7.68
C ILE A 122 9.10 -12.58 -6.67
N GLY A 123 8.90 -12.85 -5.38
CA GLY A 123 8.92 -11.85 -4.33
C GLY A 123 8.09 -10.60 -4.65
N ASN A 124 8.67 -9.42 -4.41
CA ASN A 124 8.01 -8.12 -4.67
C ASN A 124 7.83 -7.81 -6.17
N GLN A 125 8.49 -8.54 -7.08
CA GLN A 125 8.29 -8.36 -8.52
C GLN A 125 6.92 -8.90 -8.97
N ARG A 126 6.16 -9.52 -8.07
CA ARG A 126 4.74 -9.83 -8.27
C ARG A 126 3.91 -8.58 -8.58
N GLY A 127 4.28 -7.43 -7.99
CA GLY A 127 3.63 -6.16 -8.26
C GLY A 127 3.14 -5.45 -7.00
N MET A 128 2.73 -4.19 -7.18
CA MET A 128 2.27 -3.30 -6.11
C MET A 128 0.74 -3.13 -6.17
N LEU A 129 0.06 -3.28 -5.03
CA LEU A 129 -1.37 -3.00 -4.90
C LEU A 129 -1.59 -1.53 -4.56
N SER A 130 -2.65 -0.96 -5.12
CA SER A 130 -2.98 0.44 -4.91
C SER A 130 -4.49 0.69 -4.82
N ARG A 131 -4.83 1.86 -4.29
CA ARG A 131 -6.18 2.45 -4.32
C ARG A 131 -6.19 3.69 -5.20
N VAL A 132 -7.31 3.97 -5.85
CA VAL A 132 -7.49 5.19 -6.64
C VAL A 132 -7.83 6.34 -5.69
N LEU A 133 -6.94 7.33 -5.56
CA LEU A 133 -7.21 8.54 -4.78
C LEU A 133 -8.00 9.55 -5.61
N ARG A 134 -7.55 9.79 -6.85
CA ARG A 134 -8.20 10.68 -7.80
C ARG A 134 -8.42 9.94 -9.10
N GLY A 135 -9.67 9.95 -9.56
CA GLY A 135 -10.08 9.28 -10.78
C GLY A 135 -9.71 10.06 -12.04
N GLY A 136 -9.95 9.43 -13.18
CA GLY A 136 -9.60 9.94 -14.49
C GLY A 136 -9.23 8.83 -15.46
N GLU A 137 -8.99 9.21 -16.70
CA GLU A 137 -8.64 8.27 -17.75
C GLU A 137 -7.16 7.91 -17.71
N ILE A 138 -6.84 6.62 -17.92
CA ILE A 138 -5.48 6.11 -18.09
C ILE A 138 -5.37 5.48 -19.48
N ARG A 139 -4.26 5.76 -20.16
CA ARG A 139 -3.91 5.20 -21.48
C ARG A 139 -2.49 4.63 -21.47
N PRO A 140 -2.20 3.61 -22.30
CA PRO A 140 -0.83 3.30 -22.67
C PRO A 140 -0.11 4.56 -23.19
N GLY A 141 1.13 4.76 -22.74
CA GLY A 141 1.94 5.94 -23.02
C GLY A 141 1.87 7.03 -21.95
N ASP A 142 0.91 6.99 -21.02
CA ASP A 142 0.82 7.97 -19.95
C ASP A 142 2.07 7.97 -19.06
N ARG A 143 2.58 9.17 -18.76
CA ARG A 143 3.71 9.35 -17.85
C ARG A 143 3.36 8.98 -16.43
N VAL A 144 4.33 8.41 -15.73
CA VAL A 144 4.20 7.98 -14.34
C VAL A 144 5.18 8.74 -13.47
N ARG A 145 4.65 9.45 -12.47
CA ARG A 145 5.41 10.16 -11.44
C ARG A 145 5.21 9.52 -10.08
N TYR A 146 6.28 9.44 -9.30
CA TYR A 146 6.26 8.85 -7.96
C TYR A 146 6.60 9.84 -6.87
N PHE A 147 5.82 9.79 -5.79
CA PHE A 147 5.99 10.58 -4.57
C PHE A 147 6.01 9.63 -3.37
N GLU A 148 7.13 9.57 -2.64
CA GLU A 148 7.40 8.42 -1.76
C GLU A 148 6.51 8.28 -0.51
N LEU A 149 6.20 9.38 0.19
CA LEU A 149 5.53 9.33 1.50
C LEU A 149 4.51 10.47 1.64
N LEU A 150 3.46 10.41 0.84
CA LEU A 150 2.36 11.39 0.86
C LEU A 150 1.11 10.88 1.60
N MET A 151 1.00 9.56 1.78
CA MET A 151 -0.15 8.90 2.39
C MET A 151 0.30 8.01 3.55
N PRO A 152 -0.63 7.60 4.45
CA PRO A 152 -0.33 6.60 5.46
C PRO A 152 0.17 5.29 4.83
N SER A 153 1.24 4.74 5.38
CA SER A 153 1.75 3.42 4.98
C SER A 153 0.94 2.29 5.62
N TRP A 154 0.87 1.18 4.91
CA TRP A 154 0.29 -0.08 5.30
C TRP A 154 1.38 -1.15 5.41
N SER A 155 1.30 -1.99 6.44
CA SER A 155 2.31 -3.04 6.64
C SER A 155 2.29 -4.09 5.53
N LEU A 156 3.48 -4.55 5.15
CA LEU A 156 3.65 -5.72 4.28
C LEU A 156 3.27 -7.01 5.01
N ASP A 157 3.40 -7.08 6.34
CA ASP A 157 2.89 -8.21 7.12
C ASP A 157 1.38 -8.06 7.31
N TRP A 158 0.66 -9.04 6.77
CA TRP A 158 -0.78 -9.07 6.83
C TRP A 158 -1.33 -9.13 8.27
N ARG A 159 -0.60 -9.73 9.22
CA ARG A 159 -1.00 -9.76 10.64
C ARG A 159 -0.94 -8.37 11.24
N ASP A 160 0.04 -7.58 10.86
CA ASP A 160 0.15 -6.19 11.30
C ASP A 160 -0.95 -5.34 10.69
N ARG A 161 -1.33 -5.58 9.42
CA ARG A 161 -2.53 -4.95 8.83
C ARG A 161 -3.79 -5.27 9.63
N ILE A 162 -3.99 -6.55 9.99
CA ILE A 162 -5.11 -6.97 10.86
C ILE A 162 -5.07 -6.21 12.19
N ARG A 163 -3.91 -6.16 12.86
CA ARG A 163 -3.78 -5.43 14.14
C ARG A 163 -4.10 -3.95 13.97
N MET A 164 -3.58 -3.31 12.93
CA MET A 164 -3.81 -1.89 12.62
C MET A 164 -5.31 -1.61 12.44
N ILE A 165 -5.99 -2.41 11.61
CA ILE A 165 -7.43 -2.30 11.36
C ILE A 165 -8.23 -2.45 12.65
N LEU A 166 -7.96 -3.50 13.43
CA LEU A 166 -8.68 -3.72 14.69
C LEU A 166 -8.40 -2.62 15.73
N SER A 167 -7.26 -1.94 15.61
CA SER A 167 -6.90 -0.82 16.49
C SER A 167 -7.59 0.48 16.07
N SER A 168 -7.95 0.65 14.80
CA SER A 168 -8.71 1.81 14.30
C SER A 168 -10.24 1.67 14.46
N MET A 169 -10.73 0.48 14.81
CA MET A 169 -12.17 0.24 14.98
C MET A 169 -12.78 1.11 16.09
N PRO A 170 -14.00 1.64 15.87
CA PRO A 170 -14.77 2.30 16.93
C PRO A 170 -15.00 1.37 18.14
N SER A 171 -14.94 1.95 19.34
CA SER A 171 -15.19 1.20 20.58
C SER A 171 -16.61 0.63 20.59
N GLY A 172 -16.76 -0.59 21.13
CA GLY A 172 -18.06 -1.27 21.26
C GLY A 172 -18.57 -1.97 20.00
N GLN A 173 -17.87 -1.87 18.87
CA GLN A 173 -18.23 -2.58 17.63
C GLN A 173 -17.40 -3.86 17.44
N VAL A 174 -17.84 -4.72 16.52
CA VAL A 174 -17.10 -5.90 16.07
C VAL A 174 -17.10 -6.01 14.55
N VAL A 175 -16.10 -6.67 13.97
CA VAL A 175 -15.99 -6.89 12.52
C VAL A 175 -16.14 -8.38 12.22
N GLU A 176 -16.82 -8.73 11.14
CA GLU A 176 -16.90 -10.13 10.71
C GLU A 176 -15.59 -10.57 10.04
N TYR A 177 -15.20 -11.83 10.19
CA TYR A 177 -13.97 -12.34 9.57
C TYR A 177 -13.90 -12.09 8.07
N LYS A 178 -14.99 -12.31 7.32
CA LYS A 178 -15.02 -12.01 5.87
C LYS A 178 -14.77 -10.52 5.60
N GLN A 179 -15.38 -9.64 6.39
CA GLN A 179 -15.21 -8.20 6.24
C GLN A 179 -13.79 -7.76 6.61
N LEU A 180 -13.24 -8.31 7.70
CA LEU A 180 -11.86 -8.08 8.12
C LEU A 180 -10.86 -8.53 7.04
N ALA A 181 -11.10 -9.69 6.42
CA ALA A 181 -10.29 -10.18 5.31
C ALA A 181 -10.31 -9.18 4.14
N ARG A 182 -11.51 -8.78 3.69
CA ARG A 182 -11.74 -7.81 2.61
C ARG A 182 -10.99 -6.49 2.84
N ILE A 183 -11.18 -5.85 3.99
CA ILE A 183 -10.55 -4.55 4.28
C ILE A 183 -9.05 -4.64 4.57
N ALA A 184 -8.55 -5.81 4.99
CA ALA A 184 -7.11 -6.07 5.14
C ALA A 184 -6.43 -6.47 3.83
N GLY A 185 -7.20 -6.78 2.78
CA GLY A 185 -6.70 -7.31 1.53
C GLY A 185 -5.99 -8.66 1.67
N VAL A 186 -6.47 -9.56 2.57
CA VAL A 186 -5.96 -10.93 2.78
C VAL A 186 -6.97 -12.05 2.43
N PRO A 187 -6.65 -13.06 1.57
CA PRO A 187 -7.65 -13.93 0.93
C PRO A 187 -8.71 -14.48 1.88
N SER A 188 -9.94 -14.68 1.42
CA SER A 188 -11.07 -15.12 2.27
C SER A 188 -10.75 -16.40 3.06
N GLY A 189 -9.91 -17.30 2.52
CA GLY A 189 -9.40 -18.49 3.21
C GLY A 189 -8.71 -18.21 4.56
N TYR A 190 -8.21 -16.98 4.77
CA TYR A 190 -7.54 -16.54 6.00
C TYR A 190 -8.50 -16.45 7.18
N CYS A 191 -9.81 -16.39 6.93
CA CYS A 191 -10.83 -16.45 7.98
C CYS A 191 -10.64 -17.67 8.90
N ARG A 192 -10.08 -18.78 8.38
CA ARG A 192 -9.81 -20.00 9.16
C ARG A 192 -8.72 -19.81 10.21
N VAL A 193 -7.74 -18.94 9.95
CA VAL A 193 -6.61 -18.71 10.87
C VAL A 193 -6.84 -17.52 11.81
N PHE A 194 -7.82 -16.66 11.53
CA PHE A 194 -8.12 -15.49 12.36
C PHE A 194 -8.36 -15.81 13.85
N PRO A 195 -9.15 -16.83 14.25
CA PRO A 195 -9.35 -17.12 15.67
C PRO A 195 -8.04 -17.33 16.43
N ARG A 196 -7.09 -18.08 15.84
CA ARG A 196 -5.77 -18.30 16.43
C ARG A 196 -4.95 -17.02 16.47
N VAL A 197 -4.87 -16.31 15.35
CA VAL A 197 -4.09 -15.08 15.20
C VAL A 197 -4.55 -13.99 16.17
N LEU A 198 -5.86 -13.82 16.34
CA LEU A 198 -6.45 -12.85 17.26
C LEU A 198 -6.19 -13.21 18.72
N LYS A 199 -6.16 -14.52 19.05
CA LYS A 199 -5.77 -15.00 20.38
C LYS A 199 -4.30 -14.69 20.66
N GLU A 200 -3.42 -14.92 19.70
CA GLU A 200 -1.99 -14.59 19.79
C GLU A 200 -1.74 -13.07 19.92
N MET A 201 -2.61 -12.23 19.34
CA MET A 201 -2.56 -10.76 19.50
C MET A 201 -3.01 -10.28 20.90
N GLY A 202 -3.69 -11.12 21.68
CA GLY A 202 -4.16 -10.80 23.03
C GLY A 202 -5.70 -10.71 23.15
N THR A 203 -6.17 -10.76 24.40
CA THR A 203 -7.60 -10.83 24.74
C THR A 203 -8.41 -9.64 24.20
N GLY A 204 -7.81 -8.45 24.16
CA GLY A 204 -8.44 -7.24 23.62
C GLY A 204 -8.76 -7.28 22.11
N TYR A 205 -8.07 -8.13 21.34
CA TYR A 205 -8.31 -8.29 19.90
C TYR A 205 -9.27 -9.43 19.59
N SER A 206 -9.24 -10.51 20.39
CA SER A 206 -10.11 -11.68 20.22
C SER A 206 -11.59 -11.33 20.24
N SER A 207 -12.01 -10.31 21.02
CA SER A 207 -13.41 -9.87 21.07
C SER A 207 -13.81 -8.87 19.98
N LYS A 208 -12.87 -8.41 19.15
CA LYS A 208 -13.13 -7.37 18.12
C LYS A 208 -13.54 -7.96 16.78
N ALA A 209 -13.17 -9.20 16.49
CA ALA A 209 -13.55 -9.85 15.24
C ALA A 209 -14.26 -11.18 15.50
N VAL A 210 -15.29 -11.45 14.71
CA VAL A 210 -16.23 -12.56 14.95
C VAL A 210 -16.54 -13.33 13.67
N SER A 211 -16.97 -14.58 13.82
CA SER A 211 -17.55 -15.33 12.71
C SER A 211 -18.98 -14.86 12.44
N VAL A 212 -19.50 -15.15 11.23
CA VAL A 212 -20.89 -14.86 10.85
C VAL A 212 -21.92 -15.53 11.78
N ARG A 213 -21.56 -16.67 12.39
CA ARG A 213 -22.43 -17.43 13.31
C ARG A 213 -22.34 -16.94 14.76
N SER A 214 -21.59 -15.87 15.03
CA SER A 214 -21.40 -15.34 16.37
C SER A 214 -22.69 -14.72 16.93
N GLN A 215 -23.01 -15.05 18.18
CA GLN A 215 -24.13 -14.49 18.93
C GLN A 215 -23.87 -13.08 19.49
N SER A 216 -22.72 -12.46 19.17
CA SER A 216 -22.40 -11.11 19.63
C SER A 216 -23.45 -10.10 19.17
N THR A 217 -24.10 -9.44 20.13
CA THR A 217 -25.09 -8.36 19.92
C THR A 217 -24.48 -7.01 19.55
N ARG A 218 -23.14 -6.88 19.62
CA ARG A 218 -22.43 -5.65 19.22
C ARG A 218 -22.65 -5.31 17.73
N PRO A 219 -22.77 -4.02 17.38
CA PRO A 219 -22.90 -3.58 15.98
C PRO A 219 -21.74 -4.08 15.11
N ARG A 220 -22.06 -4.41 13.86
CA ARG A 220 -21.08 -4.85 12.86
C ARG A 220 -20.46 -3.65 12.16
N TRP A 221 -19.16 -3.52 12.30
CA TRP A 221 -18.36 -2.51 11.64
C TRP A 221 -18.01 -2.93 10.20
N LEU A 222 -18.22 -2.04 9.25
CA LEU A 222 -17.95 -2.29 7.82
C LEU A 222 -16.60 -1.73 7.35
N GLY A 223 -15.99 -0.80 8.08
CA GLY A 223 -14.69 -0.23 7.68
C GLY A 223 -14.74 0.80 6.55
N SER A 224 -15.91 1.41 6.31
CA SER A 224 -16.09 2.46 5.30
C SER A 224 -15.16 3.67 5.48
N GLU A 225 -14.80 3.99 6.73
CA GLU A 225 -13.97 5.14 7.07
C GLU A 225 -12.47 4.85 7.05
N LEU A 226 -12.07 3.58 6.94
CA LEU A 226 -10.69 3.13 7.05
C LEU A 226 -9.76 3.77 6.02
N PHE A 227 -10.31 4.14 4.87
CA PHE A 227 -9.59 4.75 3.75
C PHE A 227 -9.93 6.22 3.56
N ASN A 228 -10.63 6.85 4.52
CA ASN A 228 -10.94 8.27 4.46
C ASN A 228 -9.68 9.07 4.81
N VAL A 229 -9.06 9.62 3.77
CA VAL A 229 -7.80 10.37 3.84
C VAL A 229 -7.99 11.73 3.19
N SER A 230 -7.36 12.77 3.74
CA SER A 230 -7.35 14.09 3.11
C SER A 230 -6.46 14.06 1.86
N THR A 231 -6.98 14.55 0.74
CA THR A 231 -6.29 14.58 -0.56
C THR A 231 -5.94 15.98 -1.04
N ASN A 232 -6.09 17.01 -0.18
CA ASN A 232 -5.95 18.42 -0.54
C ASN A 232 -4.57 18.79 -1.14
N PHE A 233 -3.53 18.01 -0.84
CA PHE A 233 -2.18 18.23 -1.39
C PHE A 233 -2.01 17.65 -2.79
N ILE A 234 -2.86 16.73 -3.24
CA ILE A 234 -2.74 16.06 -4.55
C ILE A 234 -3.07 17.05 -5.68
N ASP A 235 -3.92 18.04 -5.44
CA ASP A 235 -4.27 19.05 -6.44
C ASP A 235 -3.05 19.89 -6.83
N GLY A 236 -2.22 20.28 -5.85
CA GLY A 236 -0.94 20.96 -6.09
C GLY A 236 0.13 20.08 -6.77
N VAL A 237 0.03 18.75 -6.67
CA VAL A 237 0.96 17.81 -7.32
C VAL A 237 0.72 17.70 -8.83
N SER A 238 -0.54 17.80 -9.27
CA SER A 238 -0.92 17.83 -10.69
C SER A 238 -0.47 19.10 -11.42
N GLU A 239 -0.37 20.22 -10.70
CA GLU A 239 -0.01 21.53 -11.26
C GLU A 239 1.49 21.77 -11.47
N ILE A 240 2.35 20.85 -11.00
CA ILE A 240 3.77 20.85 -11.36
C ILE A 240 3.87 20.44 -12.84
N ARG A 241 3.53 21.38 -13.72
CA ARG A 241 3.70 21.33 -15.17
C ARG A 241 5.17 21.61 -15.49
N SER A 242 5.65 20.85 -16.47
CA SER A 242 6.87 21.02 -17.25
C SER A 242 7.36 22.46 -17.35
N THR A 243 8.24 22.89 -16.45
CA THR A 243 9.15 24.00 -16.75
C THR A 243 10.40 23.38 -17.37
N PRO A 244 10.80 23.77 -18.59
CA PRO A 244 12.08 23.33 -19.12
C PRO A 244 13.17 23.95 -18.25
N HIS A 245 13.98 23.11 -17.61
CA HIS A 245 15.18 23.58 -16.94
C HIS A 245 16.17 24.12 -17.98
N HIS A 246 16.10 25.42 -18.25
CA HIS A 246 17.27 26.17 -18.67
C HIS A 246 18.19 26.28 -17.45
N VAL A 247 19.26 25.49 -17.47
CA VAL A 247 20.35 25.60 -16.49
C VAL A 247 21.03 26.95 -16.69
N THR A 248 20.79 27.88 -15.78
CA THR A 248 21.65 29.06 -15.58
C THR A 248 22.49 28.81 -14.32
N PRO A 249 23.83 29.00 -14.37
CA PRO A 249 24.71 28.56 -13.30
C PRO A 249 24.73 29.58 -12.15
N HIS A 250 23.82 29.45 -11.18
CA HIS A 250 23.91 30.18 -9.90
C HIS A 250 23.24 29.42 -8.75
N LEU A 251 23.67 28.19 -8.44
CA LEU A 251 23.18 27.43 -7.28
C LEU A 251 24.30 26.59 -6.61
N GLU A 252 25.39 27.23 -6.17
CA GLU A 252 26.34 26.58 -5.25
C GLU A 252 26.19 27.03 -3.79
N ASN A 253 25.46 28.11 -3.50
CA ASN A 253 25.39 28.67 -2.14
C ASN A 253 24.12 28.33 -1.33
N LYS A 254 23.17 27.56 -1.88
CA LYS A 254 21.91 27.22 -1.16
C LYS A 254 21.92 25.84 -0.51
N MET A 255 22.65 24.88 -1.07
CA MET A 255 22.74 23.50 -0.54
C MET A 255 23.47 23.41 0.82
N GLN A 256 24.45 24.28 1.10
CA GLN A 256 25.19 24.22 2.37
C GLN A 256 24.38 24.67 3.60
N LYS A 257 23.30 25.45 3.42
CA LYS A 257 22.52 26.01 4.55
C LYS A 257 21.41 25.05 5.02
N GLU A 258 20.86 24.23 4.12
CA GLU A 258 19.80 23.26 4.43
C GLU A 258 20.36 22.00 5.13
N ASP A 259 21.54 21.52 4.74
CA ASP A 259 22.24 20.41 5.42
C ASP A 259 22.60 20.73 6.87
N ASN A 260 22.98 22.00 7.15
CA ASN A 260 23.33 22.43 8.51
C ASN A 260 22.10 22.45 9.44
N THR A 261 20.92 22.81 8.91
CA THR A 261 19.69 22.90 9.71
C THR A 261 19.18 21.51 10.10
N TYR A 262 19.19 20.54 9.16
CA TYR A 262 18.82 19.16 9.45
C TYR A 262 19.80 18.52 10.45
N ALA A 263 21.10 18.72 10.28
CA ALA A 263 22.11 18.22 11.20
C ALA A 263 21.97 18.83 12.60
N GLN A 264 21.66 20.13 12.71
CA GLN A 264 21.42 20.80 14.00
C GLN A 264 20.16 20.30 14.71
N VAL A 265 19.05 20.11 13.99
CA VAL A 265 17.80 19.58 14.57
C VAL A 265 18.01 18.13 15.03
N LYS A 266 18.66 17.29 14.22
CA LYS A 266 19.01 15.91 14.59
C LYS A 266 19.95 15.87 15.80
N HIS A 267 20.93 16.77 15.87
CA HIS A 267 21.84 16.86 17.01
C HIS A 267 21.12 17.31 18.30
N GLN A 268 20.22 18.31 18.21
CA GLN A 268 19.38 18.73 19.35
C GLN A 268 18.47 17.61 19.84
N MET A 269 17.83 16.87 18.94
CA MET A 269 16.98 15.72 19.29
C MET A 269 17.77 14.60 19.98
N THR A 270 18.98 14.31 19.50
CA THR A 270 19.82 13.24 20.05
C THR A 270 20.39 13.61 21.43
N LYS A 271 20.74 14.89 21.64
CA LYS A 271 21.32 15.40 22.89
C LYS A 271 20.29 15.56 24.02
N SER A 272 19.04 15.95 23.71
CA SER A 272 17.97 16.10 24.73
C SER A 272 17.61 14.76 25.40
N LEU A 273 17.73 13.65 24.67
CA LEU A 273 17.44 12.29 25.15
C LEU A 273 18.63 11.60 25.86
N SER A 274 19.86 12.06 25.63
CA SER A 274 21.07 11.52 26.28
C SER A 274 21.32 12.14 27.66
N ASP A 275 21.03 13.43 27.82
CA ASP A 275 21.52 14.20 28.97
C ASP A 275 20.49 14.32 30.12
N SER A 276 19.21 14.03 29.87
CA SER A 276 18.14 14.34 30.84
C SER A 276 17.69 13.17 31.74
N GLY A 277 18.02 11.92 31.40
CA GLY A 277 17.51 10.74 32.12
C GLY A 277 15.97 10.59 32.11
N ARG A 278 15.25 11.45 31.38
CA ARG A 278 13.79 11.49 31.32
C ARG A 278 13.26 10.49 30.29
N THR A 279 12.07 9.95 30.54
CA THR A 279 11.37 9.04 29.63
C THR A 279 10.61 9.77 28.53
N GLU A 280 10.38 11.08 28.69
CA GLU A 280 9.69 11.95 27.74
C GLU A 280 10.30 13.35 27.78
N ASP A 281 10.35 14.02 26.63
CA ASP A 281 10.81 15.40 26.49
C ASP A 281 10.01 16.12 25.40
N ALA A 282 9.88 17.44 25.49
CA ALA A 282 9.12 18.24 24.52
C ALA A 282 10.02 19.32 23.92
N LEU A 283 10.25 19.25 22.61
CA LEU A 283 11.01 20.25 21.88
C LEU A 283 10.06 21.19 21.14
N ASN A 284 10.26 22.49 21.33
CA ASN A 284 9.52 23.52 20.62
C ASN A 284 10.35 24.00 19.42
N PHE A 285 9.77 23.89 18.22
CA PHE A 285 10.31 24.43 16.99
C PHE A 285 9.33 25.46 16.41
N GLY A 286 9.25 26.62 17.05
CA GLY A 286 8.37 27.71 16.64
C GLY A 286 6.89 27.35 16.83
N ALA A 287 6.16 27.20 15.73
CA ALA A 287 4.73 26.88 15.76
C ALA A 287 4.42 25.38 16.00
N VAL A 288 5.45 24.54 16.13
CA VAL A 288 5.28 23.08 16.30
C VAL A 288 5.90 22.64 17.61
N ASN A 289 5.11 21.90 18.41
CA ASN A 289 5.59 21.18 19.58
C ASN A 289 5.77 19.71 19.21
N VAL A 290 6.98 19.19 19.42
CA VAL A 290 7.32 17.79 19.19
C VAL A 290 7.54 17.10 20.53
N LEU A 291 6.68 16.14 20.86
CA LEU A 291 6.84 15.28 22.02
C LEU A 291 7.71 14.08 21.64
N LEU A 292 8.84 13.93 22.32
CA LEU A 292 9.77 12.82 22.19
C LEU A 292 9.57 11.88 23.37
N THR A 293 9.27 10.61 23.14
CA THR A 293 9.21 9.60 24.19
C THR A 293 10.30 8.55 23.98
N LYS A 294 11.01 8.18 25.05
CA LYS A 294 12.05 7.16 25.05
C LYS A 294 11.38 5.78 25.06
N GLY A 295 10.86 5.38 23.91
CA GLY A 295 10.31 4.04 23.72
C GLY A 295 11.39 2.97 23.87
N ARG A 296 11.04 1.83 24.49
CA ARG A 296 11.88 0.63 24.38
C ARG A 296 12.09 0.33 22.90
N SER A 297 13.35 0.14 22.50
CA SER A 297 13.69 -0.36 21.17
C SER A 297 12.81 -1.57 20.87
N LEU A 298 11.84 -1.41 19.97
CA LEU A 298 11.17 -2.56 19.38
C LEU A 298 12.24 -3.28 18.59
N LYS A 299 12.50 -4.55 18.93
CA LYS A 299 13.36 -5.41 18.11
C LYS A 299 12.76 -5.37 16.70
N ASN A 300 13.47 -4.72 15.76
CA ASN A 300 13.35 -4.77 14.29
C ASN A 300 13.22 -3.42 13.56
N ASP A 301 13.18 -2.26 14.23
CA ASP A 301 13.02 -0.96 13.52
C ASP A 301 14.23 -0.52 12.66
N THR A 302 15.37 -1.21 12.76
CA THR A 302 16.60 -0.88 12.00
C THR A 302 17.12 -2.01 11.10
N ALA A 303 16.38 -3.11 10.94
CA ALA A 303 16.80 -4.18 10.05
C ALA A 303 16.25 -3.98 8.64
N GLN A 304 17.12 -3.64 7.67
CA GLN A 304 16.84 -3.66 6.23
C GLN A 304 16.46 -5.05 5.67
N ASN A 305 16.38 -6.08 6.51
CA ASN A 305 15.99 -7.44 6.12
C ASN A 305 14.78 -7.89 6.93
N PHE A 306 13.62 -7.28 6.72
CA PHE A 306 12.36 -7.87 7.16
C PHE A 306 11.91 -8.86 6.09
N ASN A 307 12.04 -10.16 6.39
CA ASN A 307 11.46 -11.20 5.57
C ASN A 307 10.00 -11.37 6.03
N PRO A 308 8.99 -10.85 5.29
CA PRO A 308 7.60 -10.95 5.73
C PRO A 308 7.27 -12.42 5.94
N LYS A 309 6.61 -12.74 7.07
CA LYS A 309 6.23 -14.12 7.34
C LYS A 309 5.42 -14.64 6.15
N PRO A 310 5.74 -15.83 5.61
CA PRO A 310 5.02 -16.36 4.49
C PRO A 310 3.52 -16.40 4.83
N TYR A 311 2.74 -16.07 3.82
CA TYR A 311 1.32 -16.34 3.80
C TYR A 311 1.11 -17.80 4.24
N PRO A 312 0.28 -18.11 5.25
CA PRO A 312 -0.03 -19.51 5.56
C PRO A 312 -0.38 -20.23 4.25
N GLU A 313 0.21 -21.41 4.05
CA GLU A 313 -0.17 -22.31 2.98
C GLU A 313 -1.64 -22.66 3.17
N VAL A 314 -2.51 -21.99 2.43
CA VAL A 314 -3.88 -22.42 2.28
C VAL A 314 -3.79 -23.55 1.27
N SER A 315 -3.80 -24.79 1.75
CA SER A 315 -3.83 -25.99 0.92
C SER A 315 -4.78 -25.78 -0.26
N ASP A 316 -4.32 -26.07 -1.48
CA ASP A 316 -5.02 -25.95 -2.77
C ASP A 316 -6.37 -26.72 -2.86
N ALA A 317 -6.89 -27.23 -1.74
CA ALA A 317 -8.23 -27.76 -1.58
C ALA A 317 -9.30 -26.65 -1.43
N LEU A 318 -9.12 -25.54 -2.15
CA LEU A 318 -10.20 -24.60 -2.40
C LEU A 318 -10.65 -24.84 -3.84
N PRO A 319 -11.93 -25.18 -4.08
CA PRO A 319 -12.42 -25.32 -5.44
C PRO A 319 -12.14 -24.02 -6.21
N SER A 320 -12.03 -24.13 -7.54
CA SER A 320 -11.65 -23.03 -8.44
C SER A 320 -12.57 -21.80 -8.36
N ASP A 321 -13.62 -21.87 -7.54
CA ASP A 321 -14.65 -20.89 -7.19
C ASP A 321 -14.41 -20.13 -5.87
N TYR A 322 -13.34 -20.37 -5.09
CA TYR A 322 -13.28 -19.83 -3.70
C TYR A 322 -12.58 -18.47 -3.45
N ASP A 323 -11.81 -17.94 -4.39
CA ASP A 323 -11.13 -16.64 -4.25
C ASP A 323 -11.98 -15.44 -4.71
N SER A 324 -13.18 -15.31 -4.16
CA SER A 324 -13.95 -14.06 -4.19
C SER A 324 -14.05 -13.48 -2.78
N TRP A 325 -13.63 -12.23 -2.69
CA TRP A 325 -13.79 -11.37 -1.52
C TRP A 325 -15.24 -10.89 -1.35
N LEU A 326 -16.06 -11.15 -2.37
CA LEU A 326 -17.43 -10.66 -2.52
C LEU A 326 -18.45 -11.80 -2.70
N SER A 327 -18.18 -13.01 -2.20
CA SER A 327 -19.19 -14.08 -2.08
C SER A 327 -19.45 -14.53 -0.63
#